data_AF-A0A563UHU7-F1
#
_entry.id   AF-A0A563UHU7-F1
#
_cell.length_a   1.000
_cell.length_b   1.000
_cell.length_c   1.000
_cell.angle_alpha   90.00
_cell.angle_beta   90.00
_cell.angle_gamma   90.00
#
_symmetry.space_group_name_H-M   'P 1'
#
loop_
_entity.id
_entity.type
_entity.pdbx_description
1 polymer ?
#
loop_
_entity_poly.entity_id
_entity_poly.type
_entity_poly.pdbx_seq_one_letter_code
_entity_poly.pdbx_strand_id
1 'polypeptide(L)'
;MEQTNTISLKQPTLTMLNSTKKVLLLFTLSLMVFSCKKFDGTDRDYGYAKLTVKCSNCSVSYTTAGQLNSFTVNESTAINYIRYKANYNLDINIQSLDAKQPITLGVYSRSGKQVFLNTSVRAQDEVWNSKIVIP
;
A
#
# COMPACT_ATOMS: atom_id res chain seq x y z
N MET A 1 84.44 29.70 39.22
CA MET A 1 83.13 30.18 38.75
C MET A 1 83.30 30.54 37.29
N GLU A 2 82.72 29.77 36.37
CA GLU A 2 81.88 30.24 35.26
C GLU A 2 81.54 29.04 34.37
N GLN A 3 80.24 28.88 34.13
CA GLN A 3 79.65 27.97 33.15
C GLN A 3 79.96 28.52 31.74
N THR A 4 79.91 27.76 30.65
CA THR A 4 78.65 27.56 29.93
C THR A 4 78.82 26.49 28.84
N ASN A 5 77.74 25.73 28.70
CA ASN A 5 77.51 24.57 27.86
C ASN A 5 77.53 24.85 26.34
N THR A 6 77.99 23.85 25.60
CA THR A 6 77.62 23.50 24.22
C THR A 6 76.11 23.34 24.07
N ILE A 7 75.48 23.77 22.95
CA ILE A 7 74.55 22.97 22.11
C ILE A 7 74.46 23.60 20.69
N SER A 8 74.70 22.79 19.67
CA SER A 8 74.45 23.07 18.24
C SER A 8 72.98 22.82 17.91
N LEU A 9 72.28 23.82 17.38
CA LEU A 9 70.87 23.70 16.99
C LEU A 9 70.75 23.57 15.46
N LYS A 10 70.51 22.33 15.00
CA LYS A 10 70.05 22.01 13.65
C LYS A 10 68.63 22.54 13.47
N GLN A 11 68.40 23.41 12.48
CA GLN A 11 67.06 23.77 12.02
C GLN A 11 66.43 22.59 11.26
N PRO A 12 65.19 22.17 11.58
CA PRO A 12 64.42 21.31 10.71
C PRO A 12 63.70 22.13 9.63
N THR A 13 64.03 21.85 8.38
CA THR A 13 63.29 22.31 7.19
C THR A 13 61.95 21.57 7.14
N LEU A 14 60.85 22.24 7.52
CA LEU A 14 59.51 21.71 7.33
C LEU A 14 59.06 21.98 5.89
N THR A 15 59.05 20.92 5.10
CA THR A 15 58.37 20.82 3.81
C THR A 15 56.86 20.99 4.01
N MET A 16 56.32 22.16 3.64
CA MET A 16 54.88 22.30 3.40
C MET A 16 54.53 21.65 2.06
N LEU A 17 53.86 20.49 2.08
CA LEU A 17 53.19 19.99 0.88
C LEU A 17 51.90 19.23 1.25
N ASN A 18 50.81 19.69 0.63
CA ASN A 18 49.58 18.94 0.35
C ASN A 18 48.74 18.40 1.52
N SER A 19 47.92 19.26 2.14
CA SER A 19 46.82 18.78 3.01
C SER A 19 45.49 19.55 2.88
N THR A 20 45.18 20.10 1.70
CA THR A 20 43.91 20.82 1.46
C THR A 20 42.89 20.07 0.60
N LYS A 21 43.23 18.89 0.05
CA LYS A 21 42.31 18.11 -0.80
C LYS A 21 41.52 17.01 -0.06
N LYS A 22 41.87 16.68 1.20
CA LYS A 22 41.23 15.59 1.96
C LYS A 22 40.02 16.03 2.80
N VAL A 23 39.88 17.32 3.08
CA VAL A 23 38.78 17.84 3.92
C VAL A 23 37.48 18.01 3.12
N LEU A 24 37.56 18.34 1.83
CA LEU A 24 36.38 18.54 0.98
C LEU A 24 35.62 17.23 0.68
N LEU A 25 36.31 16.09 0.69
CA LEU A 25 35.73 14.78 0.34
C LEU A 25 34.95 14.14 1.52
N LEU A 26 35.20 14.60 2.75
CA LEU A 26 34.48 14.16 3.95
C LEU A 26 33.13 14.90 4.14
N PHE A 27 33.00 16.12 3.59
CA PHE A 27 31.78 16.91 3.73
C PHE A 27 30.68 16.53 2.72
N THR A 28 31.05 15.95 1.58
CA THR A 28 30.07 15.47 0.57
C THR A 28 29.51 14.09 0.89
N LEU A 29 30.20 13.29 1.70
CA LEU A 29 29.74 11.96 2.12
C LEU A 29 28.75 12.01 3.29
N SER A 30 28.78 13.07 4.12
CA SER A 30 27.87 13.24 5.26
C SER A 30 26.46 13.72 4.88
N LEU A 31 26.26 14.22 3.66
CA LEU A 31 24.94 14.67 3.16
C LEU A 31 24.08 13.53 2.60
N MET A 32 24.65 12.35 2.34
CA MET A 32 23.88 11.20 1.83
C MET A 32 23.17 10.40 2.94
N VAL A 33 23.47 10.65 4.22
CA VAL A 33 22.93 9.86 5.34
C VAL A 33 21.60 10.39 5.91
N PHE A 34 21.15 11.58 5.49
CA PHE A 34 19.95 12.23 6.03
C PHE A 34 18.74 12.27 5.09
N SER A 35 18.79 11.58 3.94
CA SER A 35 17.60 11.39 3.10
C SER A 35 16.95 10.02 3.29
N CYS A 36 16.86 9.55 4.54
CA CYS A 36 15.81 8.60 4.90
C CYS A 36 14.49 9.37 4.95
N LYS A 37 13.87 9.59 3.78
CA LYS A 37 12.47 9.96 3.69
C LYS A 37 11.69 8.90 4.48
N LYS A 38 11.24 9.23 5.70
CA LYS A 38 10.26 8.41 6.41
C LYS A 38 9.11 8.21 5.43
N PHE A 39 8.99 6.98 4.94
CA PHE A 39 7.85 6.57 4.15
C PHE A 39 6.66 6.69 5.10
N ASP A 40 5.84 7.73 4.91
CA ASP A 40 4.59 7.88 5.64
C ASP A 40 3.74 6.64 5.33
N GLY A 41 3.70 5.73 6.30
CA GLY A 41 3.17 4.38 6.18
C GLY A 41 1.65 4.30 6.07
N THR A 42 0.98 5.31 5.53
CA THR A 42 -0.47 5.34 5.39
C THR A 42 -0.99 4.26 4.43
N ASP A 43 -0.17 3.82 3.47
CA ASP A 43 -0.52 2.73 2.56
C ASP A 43 -0.39 1.33 3.19
N ARG A 44 0.38 1.19 4.28
CA ARG A 44 0.68 -0.11 4.91
C ARG A 44 -0.53 -0.70 5.66
N ASP A 45 -1.50 0.15 6.03
CA ASP A 45 -2.68 -0.23 6.80
C ASP A 45 -3.86 -0.73 5.94
N TYR A 46 -3.69 -0.76 4.61
CA TYR A 46 -4.75 -1.16 3.68
C TYR A 46 -4.49 -2.53 3.04
N GLY A 47 -5.52 -3.37 3.08
CA GLY A 47 -5.64 -4.60 2.31
C GLY A 47 -6.35 -4.39 0.97
N TYR A 48 -6.30 -5.44 0.13
CA TYR A 48 -7.01 -5.52 -1.14
C TYR A 48 -7.83 -6.80 -1.20
N ALA A 49 -9.09 -6.68 -1.59
CA ALA A 49 -10.00 -7.80 -1.81
C ALA A 49 -10.49 -7.79 -3.26
N LYS A 50 -10.67 -8.99 -3.82
CA LYS A 50 -11.31 -9.20 -5.11
C LYS A 50 -12.78 -9.53 -4.87
N LEU A 51 -13.66 -8.63 -5.29
CA LEU A 51 -15.10 -8.84 -5.36
C LEU A 51 -15.44 -9.42 -6.72
N THR A 52 -16.18 -10.53 -6.76
CA THR A 52 -16.69 -11.13 -7.99
C THR A 52 -18.20 -11.25 -7.89
N VAL A 53 -18.92 -10.74 -8.88
CA VAL A 53 -20.37 -10.94 -8.99
C VAL A 53 -20.66 -11.57 -10.32
N LYS A 54 -21.31 -12.74 -10.32
CA LYS A 54 -21.74 -13.46 -11.52
C LYS A 54 -23.26 -13.47 -11.62
N CYS A 55 -23.79 -12.86 -12.67
CA CYS A 55 -25.20 -12.75 -13.04
C CYS A 55 -25.28 -12.36 -14.53
N SER A 56 -26.41 -12.59 -15.19
CA SER A 56 -26.64 -12.16 -16.58
C SER A 56 -26.77 -10.63 -16.66
N ASN A 57 -27.70 -10.06 -15.89
CA ASN A 57 -27.89 -8.61 -15.79
C ASN A 57 -28.29 -8.21 -14.37
N CYS A 58 -27.39 -7.58 -13.61
CA CYS A 58 -27.68 -7.14 -12.25
C CYS A 58 -26.98 -5.83 -11.90
N SER A 59 -27.63 -5.01 -11.07
CA SER A 59 -27.00 -3.85 -10.45
C SER A 59 -26.36 -4.27 -9.13
N VAL A 60 -25.18 -3.73 -8.87
CA VAL A 60 -24.41 -3.98 -7.65
C VAL A 60 -24.10 -2.63 -7.03
N SER A 61 -24.32 -2.50 -5.73
CA SER A 61 -23.85 -1.35 -4.96
C SER A 61 -23.21 -1.80 -3.64
N TYR A 62 -22.16 -1.11 -3.23
CA TYR A 62 -21.43 -1.40 -2.00
C TYR A 62 -20.72 -0.16 -1.50
N THR A 63 -20.47 -0.09 -0.20
CA THR A 63 -19.75 1.04 0.41
C THR A 63 -18.30 0.66 0.65
N THR A 64 -17.37 1.57 0.34
CA THR A 64 -15.94 1.49 0.71
C THR A 64 -15.44 2.81 1.21
N ALA A 65 -14.83 2.84 2.40
CA ALA A 65 -14.29 4.06 2.99
C ALA A 65 -15.30 5.23 3.06
N GLY A 66 -16.58 4.91 3.29
CA GLY A 66 -17.66 5.90 3.34
C GLY A 66 -18.17 6.38 1.97
N GLN A 67 -17.64 5.87 0.86
CA GLN A 67 -18.09 6.17 -0.49
C GLN A 67 -18.97 5.04 -1.03
N LEU A 68 -20.13 5.40 -1.56
CA LEU A 68 -21.00 4.48 -2.27
C LEU A 68 -20.41 4.21 -3.67
N ASN A 69 -20.19 2.94 -3.97
CA ASN A 69 -19.78 2.48 -5.28
C ASN A 69 -20.93 1.68 -5.88
N SER A 70 -21.10 1.78 -7.19
CA SER A 70 -22.08 0.97 -7.91
C SER A 70 -21.60 0.64 -9.30
N PHE A 71 -22.03 -0.51 -9.82
CA PHE A 71 -21.78 -0.94 -11.18
C PHE A 71 -22.88 -1.90 -11.65
N THR A 72 -23.02 -2.04 -12.96
CA THR A 72 -23.92 -3.02 -13.59
C THR A 72 -23.10 -4.12 -14.23
N VAL A 73 -23.56 -5.36 -14.10
CA VAL A 73 -23.00 -6.53 -14.78
C VAL A 73 -23.87 -6.82 -15.99
N ASN A 74 -23.32 -6.81 -17.22
CA ASN A 74 -24.12 -6.97 -18.44
C ASN A 74 -23.92 -8.29 -19.19
N GLU A 75 -22.84 -9.04 -18.94
CA GLU A 75 -22.43 -10.16 -19.81
C GLU A 75 -22.30 -11.52 -19.10
N SER A 76 -21.80 -11.55 -17.87
CA SER A 76 -21.90 -12.73 -16.99
C SER A 76 -21.23 -12.51 -15.64
N THR A 77 -20.08 -11.84 -15.61
CA THR A 77 -19.25 -11.72 -14.41
C THR A 77 -18.60 -10.35 -14.38
N ALA A 78 -18.72 -9.66 -13.25
CA ALA A 78 -17.94 -8.47 -12.94
C ALA A 78 -16.93 -8.78 -11.85
N ILE A 79 -15.74 -8.19 -11.99
CA ILE A 79 -14.65 -8.28 -11.02
C ILE A 79 -14.29 -6.86 -10.62
N ASN A 80 -14.31 -6.59 -9.33
CA ASN A 80 -13.90 -5.30 -8.78
C ASN A 80 -12.87 -5.52 -7.65
N TYR A 81 -11.97 -4.57 -7.48
CA TYR A 81 -10.94 -4.61 -6.44
C TYR A 81 -11.23 -3.56 -5.40
N ILE A 82 -11.44 -4.01 -4.17
CA ILE A 82 -11.77 -3.17 -3.03
C ILE A 82 -10.52 -2.98 -2.19
N ARG A 83 -10.20 -1.71 -1.92
CA ARG A 83 -9.20 -1.33 -0.93
C ARG A 83 -9.89 -1.12 0.42
N TYR A 84 -9.39 -1.76 1.48
CA TYR A 84 -10.04 -1.77 2.79
C TYR A 84 -9.03 -1.74 3.94
N LYS A 85 -9.44 -1.31 5.15
CA LYS A 85 -8.64 -1.42 6.39
C LYS A 85 -8.94 -2.74 7.10
N ALA A 86 -8.04 -3.28 7.93
CA ALA A 86 -8.26 -4.55 8.65
C ALA A 86 -9.65 -4.66 9.31
N ASN A 87 -10.23 -5.87 9.32
CA ASN A 87 -11.57 -6.16 9.85
C ASN A 87 -12.70 -5.31 9.23
N TYR A 88 -12.70 -5.20 7.89
CA TYR A 88 -13.65 -4.37 7.17
C TYR A 88 -15.01 -5.05 7.02
N ASN A 89 -16.09 -4.33 7.35
CA ASN A 89 -17.46 -4.76 7.04
C ASN A 89 -17.83 -4.27 5.64
N LEU A 90 -17.89 -5.20 4.69
CA LEU A 90 -18.42 -4.95 3.35
C LEU A 90 -19.94 -5.19 3.38
N ASP A 91 -20.70 -4.11 3.28
CA ASP A 91 -22.13 -4.13 2.99
C ASP A 91 -22.34 -4.03 1.48
N ILE A 92 -22.93 -5.05 0.87
CA ILE A 92 -23.16 -5.16 -0.57
C ILE A 92 -24.60 -5.53 -0.87
N ASN A 93 -25.16 -4.83 -1.86
CA ASN A 93 -26.52 -5.01 -2.35
C ASN A 93 -26.43 -5.41 -3.83
N ILE A 94 -27.15 -6.46 -4.21
CA ILE A 94 -27.22 -6.93 -5.59
C ILE A 94 -28.69 -7.08 -5.99
N GLN A 95 -29.10 -6.46 -7.08
CA GLN A 95 -30.47 -6.51 -7.60
C GLN A 95 -30.47 -7.06 -9.02
N SER A 96 -31.29 -8.08 -9.27
CA SER A 96 -31.52 -8.58 -10.63
C SER A 96 -32.34 -7.57 -11.45
N LEU A 97 -31.91 -7.25 -12.67
CA LEU A 97 -32.58 -6.21 -13.50
C LEU A 97 -33.59 -6.78 -14.49
N ASP A 98 -33.33 -7.96 -15.08
CA ASP A 98 -34.13 -8.46 -16.21
C ASP A 98 -35.10 -9.58 -15.84
N ALA A 99 -34.64 -10.54 -15.04
CA ALA A 99 -35.37 -11.79 -14.83
C ALA A 99 -34.95 -12.49 -13.54
N LYS A 100 -35.74 -13.49 -13.13
CA LYS A 100 -35.31 -14.40 -12.07
C LYS A 100 -34.07 -15.17 -12.52
N GLN A 101 -32.96 -15.03 -11.80
CA GLN A 101 -31.67 -15.60 -12.21
C GLN A 101 -30.80 -15.99 -11.01
N PRO A 102 -29.83 -16.90 -11.20
CA PRO A 102 -28.81 -17.17 -10.20
C PRO A 102 -27.81 -16.01 -10.14
N ILE A 103 -27.53 -15.53 -8.93
CA ILE A 103 -26.50 -14.54 -8.63
C ILE A 103 -25.47 -15.21 -7.73
N THR A 104 -24.20 -15.15 -8.12
CA THR A 104 -23.07 -15.63 -7.30
C THR A 104 -22.23 -14.45 -6.85
N LEU A 105 -22.06 -14.31 -5.54
CA LEU A 105 -21.21 -13.31 -4.89
C LEU A 105 -20.00 -14.01 -4.29
N GLY A 106 -18.81 -13.60 -4.71
CA GLY A 106 -17.53 -14.06 -4.17
C GLY A 106 -16.70 -12.89 -3.67
N VAL A 107 -16.06 -13.06 -2.52
CA VAL A 107 -15.06 -12.14 -1.98
C VAL A 107 -13.81 -12.94 -1.65
N TYR A 108 -12.68 -12.51 -2.20
CA TYR A 108 -11.38 -13.16 -2.02
C TYR A 108 -10.38 -12.14 -1.47
N SER A 109 -9.52 -12.59 -0.56
CA SER A 109 -8.39 -11.79 -0.08
C SER A 109 -7.33 -11.61 -1.18
N ARG A 110 -6.34 -10.74 -0.92
CA ARG A 110 -5.19 -10.51 -1.82
C ARG A 110 -4.45 -11.79 -2.23
N SER A 111 -4.33 -12.76 -1.33
CA SER A 111 -3.67 -14.04 -1.62
C SER A 111 -4.55 -15.02 -2.41
N GLY A 112 -5.75 -14.60 -2.81
CA GLY A 112 -6.71 -15.45 -3.51
C GLY A 112 -7.51 -16.37 -2.58
N LYS A 113 -7.27 -16.35 -1.26
CA LYS A 113 -8.08 -17.12 -0.31
C LYS A 113 -9.51 -16.59 -0.30
N GLN A 114 -10.47 -17.50 -0.48
CA GLN A 114 -11.90 -17.21 -0.38
C GLN A 114 -12.24 -16.74 1.04
N VAL A 115 -12.87 -15.57 1.12
CA VAL A 115 -13.43 -14.99 2.35
C VAL A 115 -14.92 -15.28 2.41
N PHE A 116 -15.61 -15.15 1.28
CA PHE A 116 -17.03 -15.38 1.16
C PHE A 116 -17.35 -15.93 -0.22
N LEU A 117 -18.27 -16.89 -0.31
CA LEU A 117 -18.86 -17.34 -1.56
C LEU A 117 -20.29 -17.79 -1.28
N ASN A 118 -21.25 -17.19 -1.97
CA ASN A 118 -22.64 -17.60 -1.89
C ASN A 118 -23.30 -17.46 -3.26
N THR A 119 -24.25 -18.35 -3.54
CA THR A 119 -25.08 -18.34 -4.74
C THR A 119 -26.53 -18.40 -4.33
N SER A 120 -27.34 -17.47 -4.84
CA SER A 120 -28.78 -17.45 -4.60
C SER A 120 -29.51 -17.16 -5.90
N VAL A 121 -30.67 -17.78 -6.07
CA VAL A 121 -31.62 -17.35 -7.12
C VAL A 121 -32.42 -16.18 -6.58
N ARG A 122 -32.51 -15.09 -7.33
CA ARG A 122 -33.27 -13.88 -6.97
C ARG A 122 -34.26 -13.55 -8.05
N ALA A 123 -35.46 -13.11 -7.65
CA ALA A 123 -36.44 -12.59 -8.59
C ALA A 123 -35.96 -11.26 -9.19
N GLN A 124 -36.61 -10.82 -10.28
CA GLN A 124 -36.41 -9.48 -10.82
C GLN A 124 -36.74 -8.45 -9.73
N ASP A 125 -35.93 -7.40 -9.64
CA ASP A 125 -36.06 -6.30 -8.66
C ASP A 125 -35.94 -6.68 -7.18
N GLU A 126 -35.65 -7.93 -6.87
CA GLU A 126 -35.36 -8.37 -5.51
C GLU A 126 -33.93 -7.98 -5.12
N VAL A 127 -33.78 -7.17 -4.08
CA VAL A 127 -32.47 -6.77 -3.55
C VAL A 127 -31.93 -7.84 -2.62
N TRP A 128 -30.80 -8.43 -2.99
CA TRP A 128 -30.01 -9.29 -2.13
C TRP A 128 -28.97 -8.48 -1.36
N ASN A 129 -29.18 -8.36 -0.05
CA ASN A 129 -28.23 -7.72 0.86
C ASN A 129 -27.30 -8.77 1.48
N SER A 130 -26.00 -8.49 1.54
CA SER A 130 -25.00 -9.30 2.26
C SER A 130 -24.06 -8.40 3.05
N LYS A 131 -23.75 -8.81 4.28
CA LYS A 131 -22.74 -8.18 5.13
C LYS A 131 -21.60 -9.16 5.35
N ILE A 132 -20.41 -8.80 4.90
CA ILE A 132 -19.24 -9.68 4.85
C ILE A 132 -18.10 -9.03 5.64
N VAL A 133 -17.58 -9.75 6.63
CA VAL A 133 -16.38 -9.30 7.35
C VAL A 133 -15.15 -9.79 6.59
N ILE A 134 -14.36 -8.84 6.08
CA ILE A 134 -13.08 -9.13 5.47
C ILE A 134 -12.00 -9.02 6.55
N PRO A 135 -11.36 -10.14 6.96
CA PRO A 135 -10.34 -10.12 8.00
C PRO A 135 -9.11 -9.29 7.58
#